data_AF-H3SM54-F1
#
_entry.id   AF-H3SM54-F1
#
_cell.length_a   1.000
_cell.length_b   1.000
_cell.length_c   1.000
_cell.angle_alpha   90.00
_cell.angle_beta   90.00
_cell.angle_gamma   90.00
#
_symmetry.space_group_name_H-M   'P 1'
#
loop_
_entity.id
_entity.type
_entity.pdbx_description
1 polymer ?
#
loop_
_entity_poly.entity_id
_entity_poly.type
_entity_poly.pdbx_seq_one_letter_code
_entity_poly.pdbx_strand_id
1 'polypeptide(L)'
;MIRLKVRHLAILLAVLAALSGLSWILPKIAAQPHEFWLSFLGRGEDTANERYFALMNSHLPARENMLYIGKNSSSFSTQGSENTELSVEAMEQQAEQFLRDYPDHPNASLARSRLANIYMLDKRWEKAERLYKELMRSDSLHNFEYRDQVKLLESRAPKPGEKPMLSGTVMRGQQPLEGAVVVLRKTDANSWHSPPRPDIYPMAMTDENGEFRFYQVPEQTYDIEIGAPLRELDSYTYAETSPDSIVLKKGQSVEGIVMQLNPNLTVLEPQGPVTVEGDAVTMRWEAYPGAAYYVVQWMEPHQSRSGKSRGAATHVLPGKHAGTKATYRLSELRENGAAGGGMNWSPDEGIWIYPSYLLGIGYPGAQYVWSVDAYDDQDRKISSSRPYAIVDQRELPLIRIPDGPLSDGDRYVLQADYESAKRAYLKEGNNRHALRVLARMEMIGTTKDSWGDEKKALYYLKQIDQPDLSDLKMMELCYSRLKMEDEAERIRREVERLEGGQASSRDG
;
A
#
# COMPACT_ATOMS: atom_id res chain seq x y z
N MET A 1 29.15 -24.59 -66.09
CA MET A 1 29.22 -23.13 -66.36
C MET A 1 27.84 -22.62 -66.76
N ILE A 2 27.09 -22.03 -65.83
CA ILE A 2 25.81 -21.36 -66.15
C ILE A 2 26.12 -19.87 -66.20
N ARG A 3 26.12 -19.28 -67.41
CA ARG A 3 26.25 -17.83 -67.60
C ARG A 3 24.92 -17.17 -67.22
N LEU A 4 24.80 -16.72 -65.97
CA LEU A 4 23.70 -15.83 -65.58
C LEU A 4 23.88 -14.51 -66.36
N LYS A 5 22.94 -14.20 -67.28
CA LYS A 5 22.95 -12.93 -68.02
C LYS A 5 22.78 -11.78 -67.02
N VAL A 6 23.57 -10.71 -67.16
CA VAL A 6 23.60 -9.53 -66.26
C VAL A 6 22.20 -8.98 -65.91
N ARG A 7 21.24 -9.05 -66.84
CA ARG A 7 19.82 -8.69 -66.59
C ARG A 7 19.13 -9.53 -65.51
N HIS A 8 19.45 -10.82 -65.39
CA HIS A 8 18.85 -11.72 -64.41
C HIS A 8 19.43 -11.45 -63.01
N LEU A 9 20.73 -11.11 -62.94
CA LEU A 9 21.37 -10.69 -61.69
C LEU A 9 20.81 -9.36 -61.18
N ALA A 10 20.55 -8.40 -62.08
CA ALA A 10 19.94 -7.11 -61.73
C ALA A 10 18.50 -7.25 -61.22
N ILE A 11 17.69 -8.14 -61.81
CA ILE A 11 16.34 -8.44 -61.32
C ILE A 11 16.41 -9.15 -59.97
N LEU A 12 17.32 -10.11 -59.80
CA LEU A 12 17.48 -10.81 -58.52
C LEU A 12 17.94 -9.86 -57.41
N LEU A 13 18.85 -8.93 -57.71
CA LEU A 13 19.28 -7.88 -56.79
C LEU A 13 18.17 -6.87 -56.48
N ALA A 14 17.33 -6.51 -57.44
CA ALA A 14 16.18 -5.63 -57.20
C ALA A 14 15.12 -6.32 -56.33
N VAL A 15 14.88 -7.61 -56.53
CA VAL A 15 13.99 -8.43 -55.68
C VAL A 15 14.56 -8.60 -54.28
N LEU A 16 15.87 -8.86 -54.15
CA LEU A 16 16.55 -8.93 -52.85
C LEU A 16 16.57 -7.57 -52.14
N ALA A 17 16.75 -6.46 -52.88
CA ALA A 17 16.66 -5.11 -52.33
C ALA A 17 15.23 -4.78 -51.85
N ALA A 18 14.21 -5.15 -52.62
CA ALA A 18 12.80 -5.01 -52.21
C ALA A 18 12.46 -5.88 -50.99
N LEU A 19 12.95 -7.12 -50.93
CA LEU A 19 12.80 -8.02 -49.78
C LEU A 19 13.58 -7.53 -48.55
N SER A 20 14.73 -6.87 -48.73
CA SER A 20 15.49 -6.24 -47.64
C SER A 20 14.84 -4.94 -47.12
N GLY A 21 14.20 -4.17 -48.00
CA GLY A 21 13.36 -3.04 -47.59
C GLY A 21 12.14 -3.52 -46.80
N LEU A 22 11.51 -4.61 -47.25
CA LEU A 22 10.44 -5.29 -46.53
C LEU A 22 10.93 -5.85 -45.20
N SER A 23 12.14 -6.43 -45.08
CA SER A 23 12.64 -6.95 -43.79
C SER A 23 12.95 -5.86 -42.76
N TRP A 24 13.13 -4.61 -43.19
CA TRP A 24 13.30 -3.46 -42.30
C TRP A 24 11.96 -2.83 -41.87
N ILE A 25 10.94 -2.98 -42.71
CA ILE A 25 9.60 -2.44 -42.50
C ILE A 25 8.70 -3.47 -41.80
N LEU A 26 8.82 -4.76 -42.10
CA LEU A 26 8.03 -5.86 -41.53
C LEU A 26 8.11 -5.92 -40.01
N PRO A 27 9.27 -5.75 -39.34
CA PRO A 27 9.33 -5.66 -37.89
C PRO A 27 8.62 -4.41 -37.36
N LYS A 28 8.69 -3.28 -38.07
CA LYS A 28 8.01 -2.02 -37.70
C LYS A 28 6.50 -2.06 -37.91
N ILE A 29 6.06 -2.82 -38.91
CA ILE A 29 4.66 -3.12 -39.21
C ILE A 29 4.12 -4.16 -38.22
N ALA A 30 4.87 -5.24 -37.95
CA ALA A 30 4.53 -6.25 -36.94
C ALA A 30 4.53 -5.69 -35.51
N ALA A 31 5.36 -4.67 -35.23
CA ALA A 31 5.38 -3.94 -33.97
C ALA A 31 4.33 -2.82 -33.88
N GLN A 32 3.49 -2.61 -34.91
CA GLN A 32 2.34 -1.72 -34.76
C GLN A 32 1.38 -2.28 -33.71
N PRO A 33 0.66 -1.42 -32.97
CA PRO A 33 -0.32 -1.85 -31.99
C PRO A 33 -1.32 -2.83 -32.61
N HIS A 34 -1.85 -3.76 -31.81
CA HIS A 34 -2.83 -4.75 -32.25
C HIS A 34 -4.04 -4.11 -32.99
N GLU A 35 -4.41 -2.88 -32.62
CA GLU A 35 -5.46 -2.10 -33.30
C GLU A 35 -5.16 -1.74 -34.76
N PHE A 36 -3.90 -1.53 -35.13
CA PHE A 36 -3.49 -1.28 -36.51
C PHE A 36 -3.88 -2.47 -37.40
N TRP A 37 -3.67 -3.70 -36.91
CA TRP A 37 -4.01 -4.93 -37.62
C TRP A 37 -5.53 -5.19 -37.64
N LEU A 38 -6.24 -4.88 -36.55
CA LEU A 38 -7.70 -4.95 -36.48
C LEU A 38 -8.43 -3.96 -37.40
N SER A 39 -7.74 -2.93 -37.89
CA SER A 39 -8.30 -1.99 -38.88
C SER A 39 -8.41 -2.61 -40.30
N PHE A 40 -7.65 -3.66 -40.59
CA PHE A 40 -7.63 -4.35 -41.89
C PHE A 40 -8.55 -5.58 -41.95
N LEU A 41 -8.99 -6.10 -40.79
CA LEU A 41 -9.94 -7.20 -40.71
C LEU A 41 -11.37 -6.63 -40.87
N GLY A 42 -12.18 -7.23 -41.75
CA GLY A 42 -13.54 -6.77 -42.04
C GLY A 42 -14.50 -6.85 -40.83
N ARG A 43 -15.78 -6.49 -41.01
CA ARG A 43 -16.80 -6.53 -39.94
C ARG A 43 -17.37 -7.94 -39.67
N GLY A 44 -16.51 -8.96 -39.61
CA GLY A 44 -16.91 -10.34 -39.27
C GLY A 44 -17.06 -10.56 -37.76
N GLU A 45 -17.71 -11.65 -37.35
CA GLU A 45 -17.85 -12.03 -35.92
C GLU A 45 -16.50 -12.25 -35.23
N ASP A 46 -15.49 -12.79 -35.94
CA ASP A 46 -14.13 -12.99 -35.40
C ASP A 46 -13.49 -11.65 -35.00
N THR A 47 -13.67 -10.61 -35.82
CA THR A 47 -13.17 -9.26 -35.54
C THR A 47 -13.91 -8.59 -34.38
N ALA A 48 -15.20 -8.93 -34.16
CA ALA A 48 -15.96 -8.45 -33.02
C ALA A 48 -15.40 -9.04 -31.71
N ASN A 49 -15.15 -10.35 -31.67
CA ASN A 49 -14.57 -11.01 -30.51
C ASN A 49 -13.17 -10.48 -30.19
N GLU A 50 -12.31 -10.31 -31.20
CA GLU A 50 -10.96 -9.75 -30.99
C GLU A 50 -11.00 -8.32 -30.44
N ARG A 51 -11.87 -7.45 -30.95
CA ARG A 51 -12.05 -6.08 -30.43
C ARG A 51 -12.59 -6.08 -29.01
N TYR A 52 -13.54 -6.97 -28.71
CA TYR A 52 -14.03 -7.16 -27.35
C TYR A 52 -12.91 -7.61 -26.40
N PHE A 53 -12.10 -8.60 -26.78
CA PHE A 53 -10.99 -9.07 -25.95
C PHE A 53 -9.91 -8.00 -25.78
N ALA A 54 -9.60 -7.23 -26.82
CA ALA A 54 -8.66 -6.10 -26.72
C ALA A 54 -9.16 -5.06 -25.72
N LEU A 55 -10.44 -4.67 -25.80
CA LEU A 55 -11.06 -3.78 -24.83
C LEU A 55 -10.96 -4.39 -23.43
N MET A 56 -11.41 -5.63 -23.24
CA MET A 56 -11.47 -6.27 -21.91
C MET A 56 -10.11 -6.53 -21.26
N ASN A 57 -9.09 -6.84 -22.05
CA ASN A 57 -7.74 -7.09 -21.57
C ASN A 57 -6.96 -5.81 -21.28
N SER A 58 -7.34 -4.67 -21.87
CA SER A 58 -6.70 -3.39 -21.54
C SER A 58 -6.97 -3.01 -20.08
N HIS A 59 -6.11 -2.20 -19.49
CA HIS A 59 -6.34 -1.63 -18.16
C HIS A 59 -6.06 -0.13 -18.13
N LEU A 60 -6.59 0.54 -17.12
CA LEU A 60 -6.29 1.94 -16.86
C LEU A 60 -4.91 2.09 -16.21
N PRO A 61 -4.29 3.28 -16.25
CA PRO A 61 -3.10 3.57 -15.48
C PRO A 61 -3.37 3.35 -13.99
N ALA A 62 -2.34 2.91 -13.23
CA ALA A 62 -2.49 2.63 -11.80
C ALA A 62 -3.06 3.82 -10.99
N ARG A 63 -2.84 5.05 -11.45
CA ARG A 63 -3.38 6.29 -10.83
C ARG A 63 -4.91 6.41 -10.91
N GLU A 64 -5.55 5.66 -11.79
CA GLU A 64 -7.01 5.61 -11.95
C GLU A 64 -7.67 4.59 -11.02
N ASN A 65 -6.89 3.68 -10.43
CA ASN A 65 -7.44 2.65 -9.56
C ASN A 65 -7.98 3.28 -8.28
N MET A 66 -9.13 2.79 -7.85
CA MET A 66 -9.72 3.16 -6.57
C MET A 66 -8.85 2.65 -5.43
N LEU A 67 -8.48 3.58 -4.55
CA LEU A 67 -7.83 3.32 -3.28
C LEU A 67 -8.83 3.67 -2.16
N TYR A 68 -8.96 2.78 -1.19
CA TYR A 68 -9.75 3.01 0.03
C TYR A 68 -8.79 3.23 1.20
N ILE A 69 -8.95 4.35 1.91
CA ILE A 69 -8.10 4.76 3.02
C ILE A 69 -8.95 5.08 4.25
N GLY A 70 -8.50 4.61 5.41
CA GLY A 70 -9.02 4.98 6.72
C GLY A 70 -7.87 5.19 7.70
N LYS A 71 -8.20 5.48 8.97
CA LYS A 71 -7.21 5.73 10.03
C LYS A 71 -6.13 4.65 10.12
N ASN A 72 -6.54 3.38 10.06
CA ASN A 72 -5.68 2.20 10.28
C ASN A 72 -5.65 1.22 9.10
N SER A 73 -6.20 1.61 7.95
CA SER A 73 -6.35 0.73 6.80
C SER A 73 -6.10 1.48 5.50
N SER A 74 -5.44 0.81 4.57
CA SER A 74 -5.44 1.21 3.17
C SER A 74 -5.60 -0.05 2.33
N SER A 75 -6.53 -0.05 1.38
CA SER A 75 -6.66 -1.15 0.43
C SER A 75 -6.69 -0.62 -0.99
N PHE A 76 -5.89 -1.25 -1.84
CA PHE A 76 -5.74 -0.89 -3.24
C PHE A 76 -6.09 -2.09 -4.10
N SER A 77 -6.82 -1.86 -5.20
CA SER A 77 -7.09 -2.89 -6.19
C SER A 77 -5.96 -2.91 -7.22
N THR A 78 -5.17 -3.99 -7.25
CA THR A 78 -4.17 -4.22 -8.30
C THR A 78 -4.80 -4.97 -9.46
N GLN A 79 -5.72 -4.34 -10.19
CA GLN A 79 -6.04 -4.80 -11.54
C GLN A 79 -5.02 -4.18 -12.49
N GLY A 80 -3.93 -4.92 -12.74
CA GLY A 80 -2.86 -4.47 -13.63
C GLY A 80 -1.59 -5.26 -13.43
N SER A 81 -1.52 -6.45 -14.02
CA SER A 81 -0.23 -7.06 -14.31
C SER A 81 -0.30 -7.76 -15.67
N GLU A 82 0.55 -7.31 -16.59
CA GLU A 82 0.93 -7.90 -17.89
C GLU A 82 0.17 -7.51 -19.17
N ASN A 83 -0.80 -6.57 -19.14
CA ASN A 83 -1.57 -6.18 -20.34
C ASN A 83 -1.32 -4.73 -20.81
N THR A 84 -1.94 -4.32 -21.93
CA THR A 84 -1.84 -2.97 -22.52
C THR A 84 -2.50 -1.92 -21.63
N GLU A 85 -1.74 -0.92 -21.20
CA GLU A 85 -2.25 0.29 -20.54
C GLU A 85 -2.88 1.25 -21.56
N LEU A 86 -4.08 1.74 -21.30
CA LEU A 86 -4.78 2.73 -22.12
C LEU A 86 -5.21 3.94 -21.26
N SER A 87 -5.16 5.15 -21.85
CA SER A 87 -5.78 6.32 -21.23
C SER A 87 -7.30 6.14 -21.10
N VAL A 88 -7.92 6.92 -20.20
CA VAL A 88 -9.38 6.95 -20.01
C VAL A 88 -10.09 7.22 -21.34
N GLU A 89 -9.61 8.18 -22.12
CA GLU A 89 -10.19 8.58 -23.41
C GLU A 89 -10.05 7.48 -24.47
N ALA A 90 -8.89 6.83 -24.56
CA ALA A 90 -8.68 5.75 -25.51
C ALA A 90 -9.61 4.57 -25.23
N MET A 91 -9.77 4.23 -23.95
CA MET A 91 -10.64 3.15 -23.52
C MET A 91 -12.13 3.48 -23.72
N GLU A 92 -12.52 4.74 -23.49
CA GLU A 92 -13.86 5.23 -23.83
C GLU A 92 -14.14 5.06 -25.33
N GLN A 93 -13.23 5.55 -26.18
CA GLN A 93 -13.37 5.48 -27.63
C GLN A 93 -13.50 4.04 -28.11
N GLN A 94 -12.70 3.11 -27.58
CA GLN A 94 -12.80 1.70 -27.91
C GLN A 94 -14.14 1.10 -27.48
N ALA A 95 -14.60 1.39 -26.26
CA ALA A 95 -15.89 0.89 -25.76
C ALA A 95 -17.07 1.44 -26.57
N GLU A 96 -17.07 2.74 -26.87
CA GLU A 96 -18.10 3.35 -27.71
C GLU A 96 -18.07 2.79 -29.14
N GLN A 97 -16.89 2.64 -29.74
CA GLN A 97 -16.74 2.11 -31.08
C GLN A 97 -17.26 0.67 -31.15
N PHE A 98 -16.91 -0.16 -30.16
CA PHE A 98 -17.40 -1.54 -30.08
C PHE A 98 -18.93 -1.59 -30.01
N LEU A 99 -19.54 -0.76 -29.15
CA LEU A 99 -21.00 -0.70 -28.99
C LEU A 99 -21.72 -0.14 -30.22
N ARG A 100 -21.08 0.76 -30.98
CA ARG A 100 -21.61 1.27 -32.26
C ARG A 100 -21.54 0.22 -33.36
N ASP A 101 -20.42 -0.48 -33.48
CA ASP A 101 -20.19 -1.45 -34.56
C ASP A 101 -20.92 -2.78 -34.31
N TYR A 102 -21.07 -3.17 -33.04
CA TYR A 102 -21.59 -4.49 -32.64
C TYR A 102 -22.63 -4.40 -31.48
N PRO A 103 -23.74 -3.67 -31.65
CA PRO A 103 -24.71 -3.39 -30.58
C PRO A 103 -25.40 -4.65 -30.02
N ASP A 104 -25.55 -5.68 -30.84
CA ASP A 104 -26.23 -6.95 -30.55
C ASP A 104 -25.26 -8.09 -30.18
N HIS A 105 -23.96 -7.80 -30.05
CA HIS A 105 -22.96 -8.81 -29.67
C HIS A 105 -23.30 -9.41 -28.29
N PRO A 106 -23.09 -10.73 -28.07
CA PRO A 106 -23.38 -11.37 -26.78
C PRO A 106 -22.75 -10.67 -25.57
N ASN A 107 -21.57 -10.08 -25.77
CA ASN A 107 -20.81 -9.35 -24.74
C ASN A 107 -21.02 -7.82 -24.74
N ALA A 108 -21.98 -7.29 -25.49
CA ALA A 108 -22.23 -5.84 -25.53
C ALA A 108 -22.65 -5.28 -24.16
N SER A 109 -23.26 -6.07 -23.29
CA SER A 109 -23.57 -5.68 -21.91
C SER A 109 -22.30 -5.43 -21.07
N LEU A 110 -21.25 -6.24 -21.23
CA LEU A 110 -19.98 -6.08 -20.53
C LEU A 110 -19.21 -4.84 -21.02
N ALA A 111 -19.24 -4.59 -22.34
CA ALA A 111 -18.66 -3.36 -22.89
C ALA A 111 -19.41 -2.10 -22.41
N ARG A 112 -20.76 -2.15 -22.31
CA ARG A 112 -21.56 -1.08 -21.70
C ARG A 112 -21.23 -0.87 -20.22
N SER A 113 -21.07 -1.94 -19.46
CA SER A 113 -20.66 -1.89 -18.04
C SER A 113 -19.31 -1.19 -17.88
N ARG A 114 -18.34 -1.55 -18.72
CA ARG A 114 -17.03 -0.91 -18.75
C ARG A 114 -17.11 0.57 -19.10
N LEU A 115 -17.92 0.95 -20.08
CA LEU A 115 -18.17 2.36 -20.42
C LEU A 115 -18.83 3.13 -19.26
N ALA A 116 -19.76 2.50 -18.53
CA ALA A 116 -20.36 3.10 -17.34
C ALA A 116 -19.31 3.35 -16.24
N ASN A 117 -18.41 2.40 -15.99
CA ASN A 117 -17.30 2.57 -15.04
C ASN A 117 -16.34 3.71 -15.46
N ILE A 118 -16.08 3.86 -16.76
CA ILE A 118 -15.28 4.98 -17.30
C ILE A 118 -15.98 6.32 -17.03
N TYR A 119 -17.30 6.40 -17.26
CA TYR A 119 -18.09 7.57 -16.93
C TYR A 119 -18.11 7.87 -15.42
N MET A 120 -18.10 6.86 -14.55
CA MET A 120 -17.93 7.05 -13.10
C MET A 120 -16.57 7.69 -12.77
N LEU A 121 -15.49 7.17 -13.34
CA LEU A 121 -14.13 7.69 -13.08
C LEU A 121 -13.95 9.14 -13.54
N ASP A 122 -14.62 9.52 -14.61
CA ASP A 122 -14.60 10.86 -15.20
C ASP A 122 -15.74 11.76 -14.69
N LYS A 123 -16.42 11.37 -13.61
CA LYS A 123 -17.48 12.14 -12.95
C LYS A 123 -18.67 12.52 -13.86
N ARG A 124 -18.92 11.73 -14.92
CA ARG A 124 -20.07 11.86 -15.83
C ARG A 124 -21.25 11.04 -15.34
N TRP A 125 -21.75 11.42 -14.17
CA TRP A 125 -22.70 10.66 -13.35
C TRP A 125 -23.99 10.30 -14.06
N GLU A 126 -24.60 11.24 -14.79
CA GLU A 126 -25.88 11.03 -15.48
C GLU A 126 -25.74 10.01 -16.62
N LYS A 127 -24.59 10.02 -17.31
CA LYS A 127 -24.29 9.04 -18.35
C LYS A 127 -24.07 7.65 -17.75
N ALA A 128 -23.31 7.56 -16.66
CA ALA A 128 -23.07 6.32 -15.94
C ALA A 128 -24.38 5.71 -15.42
N GLU A 129 -25.19 6.52 -14.74
CA GLU A 129 -26.48 6.10 -14.16
C GLU A 129 -27.43 5.56 -15.23
N ARG A 130 -27.52 6.24 -16.39
CA ARG A 130 -28.33 5.79 -17.52
C ARG A 130 -27.89 4.40 -17.99
N LEU A 131 -26.58 4.19 -18.19
CA LEU A 131 -26.05 2.90 -18.63
C LEU A 131 -26.30 1.80 -17.59
N TYR A 132 -26.09 2.07 -16.30
CA TYR A 132 -26.39 1.08 -15.26
C TYR A 132 -27.90 0.75 -15.21
N LYS A 133 -28.78 1.73 -15.32
CA LYS A 133 -30.24 1.51 -15.38
C LYS A 133 -30.67 0.72 -16.61
N GLU A 134 -30.01 0.88 -17.75
CA GLU A 134 -30.22 0.04 -18.93
C GLU A 134 -29.74 -1.40 -18.68
N LEU A 135 -28.56 -1.57 -18.11
CA LEU A 135 -27.98 -2.88 -17.78
C LEU A 135 -28.79 -3.65 -16.74
N MET A 136 -29.37 -2.97 -15.75
CA MET A 136 -30.30 -3.58 -14.78
C MET A 136 -31.56 -4.18 -15.43
N ARG A 137 -31.98 -3.66 -16.58
CA ARG A 137 -33.14 -4.17 -17.33
C ARG A 137 -32.78 -5.34 -18.24
N SER A 138 -31.49 -5.58 -18.47
CA SER A 138 -31.00 -6.73 -19.22
C SER A 138 -30.98 -7.98 -18.34
N ASP A 139 -31.25 -9.15 -18.92
CA ASP A 139 -31.24 -10.45 -18.22
C ASP A 139 -29.81 -10.96 -17.97
N SER A 140 -28.99 -10.10 -17.36
CA SER A 140 -27.59 -10.38 -17.07
C SER A 140 -27.42 -10.84 -15.62
N LEU A 141 -26.46 -11.76 -15.40
CA LEU A 141 -26.09 -12.24 -14.06
C LEU A 141 -25.55 -11.12 -13.14
N HIS A 142 -25.21 -9.95 -13.68
CA HIS A 142 -24.60 -8.83 -12.95
C HIS A 142 -25.62 -7.76 -12.51
N ASN A 143 -26.93 -8.03 -12.64
CA ASN A 143 -27.99 -7.06 -12.33
C ASN A 143 -27.86 -6.47 -10.90
N PHE A 144 -27.49 -7.30 -9.92
CA PHE A 144 -27.28 -6.86 -8.54
C PHE A 144 -26.15 -5.82 -8.43
N GLU A 145 -25.04 -6.01 -9.13
CA GLU A 145 -23.91 -5.07 -9.11
C GLU A 145 -24.31 -3.72 -9.72
N TYR A 146 -25.04 -3.73 -10.83
CA TYR A 146 -25.52 -2.49 -11.47
C TYR A 146 -26.53 -1.75 -10.59
N ARG A 147 -27.42 -2.47 -9.90
CA ARG A 147 -28.34 -1.90 -8.92
C ARG A 147 -27.59 -1.18 -7.81
N ASP A 148 -26.49 -1.75 -7.35
CA ASP A 148 -25.69 -1.19 -6.28
C ASP A 148 -24.90 0.04 -6.74
N GLN A 149 -24.43 0.08 -7.99
CA GLN A 149 -23.86 1.31 -8.58
C GLN A 149 -24.90 2.43 -8.72
N VAL A 150 -26.14 2.11 -9.12
CA VAL A 150 -27.23 3.10 -9.18
C VAL A 150 -27.54 3.66 -7.79
N LYS A 151 -27.66 2.80 -6.76
CA LYS A 151 -27.87 3.27 -5.38
C LYS A 151 -26.75 4.19 -4.90
N LEU A 152 -25.51 3.85 -5.24
CA LEU A 152 -24.35 4.67 -4.89
C LEU A 152 -24.43 6.05 -5.55
N LEU A 153 -24.77 6.12 -6.84
CA LEU A 153 -25.00 7.38 -7.56
C LEU A 153 -26.16 8.19 -6.95
N GLU A 154 -27.28 7.54 -6.64
CA GLU A 154 -28.45 8.17 -6.02
C GLU A 154 -28.15 8.74 -4.62
N SER A 155 -27.17 8.18 -3.91
CA SER A 155 -26.78 8.65 -2.56
C SER A 155 -26.16 10.05 -2.53
N ARG A 156 -25.70 10.57 -3.69
CA ARG A 156 -25.21 11.95 -3.83
C ARG A 156 -26.31 12.97 -3.57
N ALA A 157 -27.56 12.65 -3.91
CA ALA A 157 -28.67 13.58 -3.77
C ALA A 157 -29.28 13.49 -2.36
N PRO A 158 -29.65 14.63 -1.75
CA PRO A 158 -30.47 14.61 -0.54
C PRO A 158 -31.85 14.04 -0.83
N LYS A 159 -32.43 13.31 0.12
CA LYS A 159 -33.81 12.82 0.05
C LYS A 159 -34.74 13.83 0.73
N PRO A 160 -35.59 14.54 -0.04
CA PRO A 160 -36.43 15.60 0.54
C PRO A 160 -37.31 15.06 1.67
N GLY A 161 -37.25 15.71 2.84
CA GLY A 161 -38.05 15.33 4.00
C GLY A 161 -37.52 14.15 4.83
N GLU A 162 -36.42 13.50 4.41
CA GLU A 162 -35.74 12.49 5.20
C GLU A 162 -34.51 13.06 5.89
N LYS A 163 -34.32 12.73 7.17
CA LYS A 163 -33.13 13.10 7.93
C LYS A 163 -32.09 11.97 7.85
N PRO A 164 -30.83 12.24 7.42
CA PRO A 164 -29.78 11.22 7.44
C PRO A 164 -29.50 10.70 8.85
N MET A 165 -29.23 9.40 8.97
CA MET A 165 -28.75 8.78 10.20
C MET A 165 -27.26 9.09 10.44
N LEU A 166 -26.50 9.23 9.35
CA LEU A 166 -25.12 9.72 9.38
C LEU A 166 -24.91 10.68 8.21
N SER A 167 -24.27 11.83 8.47
CA SER A 167 -23.85 12.77 7.44
C SER A 167 -22.54 13.47 7.80
N GLY A 168 -21.85 13.94 6.76
CA GLY A 168 -20.59 14.64 6.91
C GLY A 168 -20.04 15.08 5.56
N THR A 169 -18.80 15.56 5.57
CA THR A 169 -18.12 16.10 4.40
C THR A 169 -16.74 15.48 4.25
N VAL A 170 -16.34 15.17 3.02
CA VAL A 170 -14.98 14.81 2.66
C VAL A 170 -14.30 16.03 2.04
N MET A 171 -13.22 16.48 2.67
CA MET A 171 -12.43 17.64 2.24
C MET A 171 -11.07 17.20 1.76
N ARG A 172 -10.61 17.78 0.64
CA ARG A 172 -9.27 17.66 0.10
C ARG A 172 -8.59 19.02 0.12
N GLY A 173 -7.66 19.20 1.05
CA GLY A 173 -7.15 20.51 1.43
C GLY A 173 -8.32 21.40 1.86
N GLN A 174 -8.50 22.51 1.17
CA GLN A 174 -9.59 23.45 1.41
C GLN A 174 -10.79 23.26 0.47
N GLN A 175 -10.76 22.24 -0.39
CA GLN A 175 -11.81 21.99 -1.39
C GLN A 175 -12.63 20.76 -1.01
N PRO A 176 -13.95 20.76 -1.23
CA PRO A 176 -14.72 19.53 -1.13
C PRO A 176 -14.27 18.50 -2.17
N LEU A 177 -14.29 17.22 -1.78
CA LEU A 177 -13.95 16.12 -2.69
C LEU A 177 -15.23 15.49 -3.25
N GLU A 178 -15.67 15.96 -4.42
CA GLU A 178 -16.80 15.36 -5.13
C GLU A 178 -16.46 13.96 -5.66
N GLY A 179 -17.40 13.04 -5.50
CA GLY A 179 -17.33 11.68 -6.05
C GLY A 179 -16.50 10.71 -5.21
N ALA A 180 -15.96 11.13 -4.06
CA ALA A 180 -15.42 10.21 -3.06
C ALA A 180 -16.50 9.29 -2.52
N VAL A 181 -16.13 8.03 -2.27
CA VAL A 181 -16.99 6.98 -1.73
C VAL A 181 -16.68 6.79 -0.26
N VAL A 182 -17.65 7.04 0.61
CA VAL A 182 -17.53 6.78 2.05
C VAL A 182 -18.03 5.36 2.33
N VAL A 183 -17.24 4.57 3.04
CA VAL A 183 -17.52 3.17 3.37
C VAL A 183 -17.60 3.02 4.88
N LEU A 184 -18.64 2.34 5.36
CA LEU A 184 -18.80 1.99 6.77
C LEU A 184 -18.42 0.53 7.00
N ARG A 185 -17.32 0.28 7.70
CA ARG A 185 -16.86 -1.07 8.06
C ARG A 185 -17.18 -1.34 9.52
N LYS A 186 -17.86 -2.44 9.83
CA LYS A 186 -18.14 -2.81 11.23
C LYS A 186 -16.81 -3.06 11.96
N THR A 187 -16.69 -2.56 13.19
CA THR A 187 -15.46 -2.74 13.99
C THR A 187 -15.25 -4.18 14.45
N ASP A 188 -16.31 -4.98 14.53
CA ASP A 188 -16.29 -6.40 14.92
C ASP A 188 -16.20 -7.37 13.72
N ALA A 189 -15.99 -6.85 12.51
CA ALA A 189 -15.82 -7.69 11.33
C ALA A 189 -14.48 -8.43 11.37
N ASN A 190 -14.54 -9.77 11.34
CA ASN A 190 -13.35 -10.63 11.28
C ASN A 190 -12.76 -10.78 9.85
N SER A 191 -13.37 -10.15 8.84
CA SER A 191 -12.93 -10.21 7.45
C SER A 191 -13.15 -8.89 6.72
N TRP A 192 -12.28 -8.61 5.76
CA TRP A 192 -12.34 -7.43 4.90
C TRP A 192 -12.38 -7.87 3.43
N HIS A 193 -13.40 -7.42 2.69
CA HIS A 193 -13.46 -7.58 1.24
C HIS A 193 -12.84 -6.35 0.59
N SER A 194 -11.76 -6.57 -0.15
CA SER A 194 -11.08 -5.53 -0.92
C SER A 194 -11.16 -5.84 -2.42
N PRO A 195 -11.63 -4.91 -3.27
CA PRO A 195 -12.23 -3.63 -2.89
C PRO A 195 -13.59 -3.82 -2.16
N PRO A 196 -14.02 -2.86 -1.32
CA PRO A 196 -15.33 -2.88 -0.70
C PRO A 196 -16.43 -2.81 -1.76
N ARG A 197 -17.55 -3.49 -1.48
CA ARG A 197 -18.70 -3.58 -2.38
C ARG A 197 -19.99 -3.20 -1.64
N PRO A 198 -20.97 -2.54 -2.28
CA PRO A 198 -22.18 -2.07 -1.59
C PRO A 198 -23.12 -3.19 -1.11
N ASP A 199 -22.98 -4.42 -1.62
CA ASP A 199 -23.69 -5.60 -1.13
C ASP A 199 -23.16 -6.11 0.22
N ILE A 200 -21.92 -5.74 0.57
CA ILE A 200 -21.26 -6.12 1.82
C ILE A 200 -21.22 -4.96 2.82
N TYR A 201 -20.93 -3.76 2.34
CA TYR A 201 -20.74 -2.58 3.18
C TYR A 201 -21.75 -1.48 2.85
N PRO A 202 -22.30 -0.78 3.84
CA PRO A 202 -22.96 0.50 3.60
C PRO A 202 -21.97 1.48 2.96
N MET A 203 -22.34 2.00 1.79
CA MET A 203 -21.52 2.95 1.02
C MET A 203 -22.36 4.14 0.58
N ALA A 204 -21.76 5.33 0.56
CA ALA A 204 -22.37 6.55 0.04
C ALA A 204 -21.34 7.33 -0.78
N MET A 205 -21.77 8.00 -1.83
CA MET A 205 -20.94 8.86 -2.66
C MET A 205 -21.20 10.32 -2.32
N THR A 206 -20.12 11.10 -2.28
CA THR A 206 -20.17 12.54 -2.01
C THR A 206 -20.69 13.33 -3.21
N ASP A 207 -21.44 14.38 -2.92
CA ASP A 207 -21.90 15.35 -3.93
C ASP A 207 -20.85 16.42 -4.27
N GLU A 208 -21.25 17.42 -5.06
CA GLU A 208 -20.42 18.57 -5.46
C GLU A 208 -19.87 19.40 -4.29
N ASN A 209 -20.52 19.32 -3.12
CA ASN A 209 -20.08 19.97 -1.88
C ASN A 209 -19.30 19.00 -0.98
N GLY A 210 -18.92 17.82 -1.48
CA GLY A 210 -18.22 16.79 -0.73
C GLY A 210 -19.08 16.12 0.34
N GLU A 211 -20.40 16.36 0.35
CA GLU A 211 -21.28 15.88 1.42
C GLU A 211 -21.71 14.43 1.15
N PHE A 212 -21.59 13.57 2.15
CA PHE A 212 -22.09 12.20 2.13
C PHE A 212 -23.26 12.03 3.10
N ARG A 213 -24.19 11.13 2.77
CA ARG A 213 -25.42 10.93 3.55
C ARG A 213 -25.82 9.46 3.58
N PHE A 214 -26.00 8.93 4.78
CA PHE A 214 -26.56 7.60 5.01
C PHE A 214 -27.91 7.72 5.72
N TYR A 215 -28.99 7.26 5.09
CA TYR A 215 -30.33 7.32 5.67
C TYR A 215 -30.67 6.08 6.50
N GLN A 216 -30.17 4.91 6.08
CA GLN A 216 -30.45 3.63 6.72
C GLN A 216 -29.16 2.82 6.79
N VAL A 217 -28.65 2.63 8.00
CA VAL A 217 -27.52 1.75 8.28
C VAL A 217 -27.91 0.89 9.48
N PRO A 218 -27.56 -0.41 9.49
CA PRO A 218 -27.78 -1.24 10.67
C PRO A 218 -27.16 -0.62 11.94
N GLU A 219 -27.78 -0.84 13.10
CA GLU A 219 -27.22 -0.38 14.36
C GLU A 219 -25.93 -1.15 14.67
N GLN A 220 -24.80 -0.43 14.73
CA GLN A 220 -23.50 -1.00 15.07
C GLN A 220 -22.47 0.12 15.31
N THR A 221 -21.27 -0.28 15.70
CA THR A 221 -20.07 0.57 15.67
C THR A 221 -19.30 0.38 14.36
N TYR A 222 -18.97 1.48 13.70
CA TYR A 222 -18.33 1.49 12.38
C TYR A 222 -17.02 2.28 12.38
N ASP A 223 -16.01 1.72 11.72
CA ASP A 223 -14.90 2.47 11.15
C ASP A 223 -15.34 3.10 9.83
N ILE A 224 -14.79 4.26 9.49
CA ILE A 224 -15.10 4.99 8.25
C ILE A 224 -13.86 5.03 7.36
N GLU A 225 -14.07 4.77 6.07
CA GLU A 225 -13.02 4.82 5.05
C GLU A 225 -13.47 5.68 3.86
N ILE A 226 -12.51 6.28 3.16
CA ILE A 226 -12.70 7.07 1.93
C ILE A 226 -12.12 6.30 0.76
N GLY A 227 -12.93 6.07 -0.27
CA GLY A 227 -12.54 5.56 -1.57
C GLY A 227 -12.46 6.69 -2.61
N ALA A 228 -11.33 6.81 -3.30
CA ALA A 228 -11.20 7.67 -4.48
C ALA A 228 -10.11 7.15 -5.42
N PRO A 229 -10.06 7.57 -6.69
CA PRO A 229 -8.95 7.26 -7.57
C PRO A 229 -7.62 7.72 -6.96
N LEU A 230 -6.55 6.93 -7.12
CA LEU A 230 -5.24 7.25 -6.54
C LEU A 230 -4.75 8.66 -6.93
N ARG A 231 -5.02 9.15 -8.15
CA ARG A 231 -4.69 10.52 -8.57
C ARG A 231 -5.31 11.63 -7.69
N GLU A 232 -6.44 11.35 -7.05
CA GLU A 232 -7.13 12.30 -6.17
C GLU A 232 -6.52 12.29 -4.75
N LEU A 233 -5.78 11.21 -4.40
CA LEU A 233 -5.28 10.92 -3.06
C LEU A 233 -3.75 10.96 -2.93
N ASP A 234 -3.00 10.75 -4.01
CA ASP A 234 -1.54 10.54 -3.97
C ASP A 234 -0.74 11.71 -3.38
N SER A 235 -1.31 12.90 -3.39
CA SER A 235 -0.73 14.14 -2.88
C SER A 235 -1.30 14.56 -1.52
N TYR A 236 -2.11 13.70 -0.88
CA TYR A 236 -2.82 14.02 0.35
C TYR A 236 -2.76 12.88 1.37
N THR A 237 -2.78 13.23 2.66
CA THR A 237 -2.80 12.33 3.80
C THR A 237 -4.14 12.42 4.52
N TYR A 238 -4.70 11.29 4.93
CA TYR A 238 -5.87 11.19 5.78
C TYR A 238 -5.47 11.68 7.16
N ALA A 239 -5.96 12.87 7.52
CA ALA A 239 -5.74 13.45 8.83
C ALA A 239 -6.70 12.82 9.84
N GLU A 240 -6.21 12.59 11.05
CA GLU A 240 -6.95 11.99 12.14
C GLU A 240 -7.88 13.02 12.82
N THR A 241 -8.74 13.66 12.03
CA THR A 241 -9.70 14.68 12.49
C THR A 241 -11.03 14.10 12.94
N SER A 242 -11.36 12.89 12.49
CA SER A 242 -12.61 12.19 12.80
C SER A 242 -12.45 11.24 13.99
N PRO A 243 -13.53 10.93 14.73
CA PRO A 243 -13.52 9.87 15.73
C PRO A 243 -13.03 8.54 15.16
N ASP A 244 -12.38 7.73 16.00
CA ASP A 244 -11.86 6.41 15.63
C ASP A 244 -12.93 5.47 15.10
N SER A 245 -14.13 5.56 15.67
CA SER A 245 -15.31 4.84 15.22
C SER A 245 -16.58 5.63 15.54
N ILE A 246 -17.67 5.29 14.83
CA ILE A 246 -18.99 5.89 15.01
C ILE A 246 -19.98 4.83 15.47
N VAL A 247 -20.68 5.11 16.56
CA VAL A 247 -21.80 4.30 17.04
C VAL A 247 -23.09 4.80 16.38
N LEU A 248 -23.73 3.96 15.58
CA LEU A 248 -25.00 4.26 14.94
C LEU A 248 -26.14 3.52 15.64
N LYS A 249 -27.20 4.26 15.99
CA LYS A 249 -28.42 3.73 16.62
C LYS A 249 -29.66 4.24 15.91
N LYS A 250 -30.71 3.44 15.83
CA LYS A 250 -31.97 3.80 15.17
C LYS A 250 -32.59 5.01 15.86
N GLY A 251 -33.02 5.97 15.05
CA GLY A 251 -33.62 7.21 15.53
C GLY A 251 -32.62 8.24 16.07
N GLN A 252 -31.31 7.93 16.09
CA GLN A 252 -30.26 8.90 16.33
C GLN A 252 -29.67 9.35 14.99
N SER A 253 -29.17 10.58 14.96
CA SER A 253 -28.48 11.15 13.80
C SER A 253 -27.12 11.66 14.25
N VAL A 254 -26.09 11.26 13.53
CA VAL A 254 -24.72 11.75 13.68
C VAL A 254 -24.44 12.67 12.50
N GLU A 255 -24.20 13.95 12.77
CA GLU A 255 -24.05 14.98 11.75
C GLU A 255 -22.71 15.70 11.88
N GLY A 256 -22.26 16.31 10.79
CA GLY A 256 -21.11 17.21 10.80
C GLY A 256 -19.76 16.51 10.95
N ILE A 257 -19.67 15.23 10.58
CA ILE A 257 -18.37 14.55 10.51
C ILE A 257 -17.54 15.18 9.38
N VAL A 258 -16.31 15.58 9.69
CA VAL A 258 -15.38 16.11 8.69
C VAL A 258 -14.23 15.13 8.51
N MET A 259 -14.16 14.55 7.33
CA MET A 259 -13.07 13.68 6.91
C MET A 259 -12.08 14.50 6.08
N GLN A 260 -10.88 14.69 6.61
CA GLN A 260 -9.93 15.64 6.05
C GLN A 260 -8.74 14.94 5.38
N LEU A 261 -8.53 15.25 4.10
CA LEU A 261 -7.34 14.88 3.34
C LEU A 261 -6.44 16.12 3.26
N ASN A 262 -5.36 16.12 4.02
CA ASN A 262 -4.42 17.23 4.12
C ASN A 262 -3.28 17.07 3.11
N PRO A 263 -2.73 18.14 2.52
CA PRO A 263 -1.57 18.02 1.63
C PRO A 263 -0.43 17.27 2.29
N ASN A 264 0.25 16.43 1.52
CA ASN A 264 1.39 15.66 2.00
C ASN A 264 2.52 16.57 2.46
N LEU A 265 3.23 16.10 3.49
CA LEU A 265 4.42 16.76 3.99
C LEU A 265 5.58 16.53 3.01
N THR A 266 6.36 17.60 2.76
CA THR A 266 7.49 17.54 1.83
C THR A 266 8.79 17.21 2.53
N VAL A 267 9.52 16.21 2.02
CA VAL A 267 10.87 15.85 2.45
C VAL A 267 11.92 16.63 1.66
N LEU A 268 12.98 17.07 2.34
CA LEU A 268 14.06 17.85 1.76
C LEU A 268 15.33 17.02 1.55
N GLU A 269 15.64 16.11 2.47
CA GLU A 269 16.84 15.28 2.39
C GLU A 269 16.69 14.02 3.26
N PRO A 270 17.07 12.83 2.77
CA PRO A 270 17.38 12.51 1.38
C PRO A 270 16.11 12.34 0.51
N GLN A 271 16.10 12.88 -0.71
CA GLN A 271 14.94 12.79 -1.62
C GLN A 271 14.95 11.58 -2.56
N GLY A 272 16.09 10.92 -2.70
CA GLY A 272 16.25 9.77 -3.58
C GLY A 272 17.16 8.71 -2.98
N PRO A 273 17.50 7.67 -3.75
CA PRO A 273 18.37 6.60 -3.29
C PRO A 273 19.73 7.13 -2.84
N VAL A 274 20.04 6.97 -1.56
CA VAL A 274 21.33 7.33 -0.98
C VAL A 274 21.91 6.16 -0.21
N THR A 275 23.22 5.94 -0.33
CA THR A 275 23.96 5.12 0.62
C THR A 275 24.51 6.03 1.71
N VAL A 276 24.21 5.73 2.98
CA VAL A 276 24.67 6.55 4.10
C VAL A 276 26.19 6.57 4.16
N GLU A 277 26.80 7.73 4.38
CA GLU A 277 28.24 7.84 4.62
C GLU A 277 28.51 7.83 6.14
N GLY A 278 29.31 6.87 6.61
CA GLY A 278 29.65 6.74 8.02
C GLY A 278 28.53 6.10 8.87
N ASP A 279 28.45 6.49 10.14
CA ASP A 279 27.56 5.90 11.15
C ASP A 279 26.32 6.74 11.46
N ALA A 280 26.05 7.81 10.70
CA ALA A 280 24.92 8.68 10.97
C ALA A 280 24.19 9.10 9.69
N VAL A 281 22.87 9.13 9.78
CA VAL A 281 22.00 9.63 8.72
C VAL A 281 21.17 10.79 9.23
N THR A 282 21.10 11.85 8.44
CA THR A 282 20.33 13.05 8.76
C THR A 282 19.18 13.17 7.77
N MET A 283 17.99 13.38 8.32
CA MET A 283 16.77 13.61 7.57
C MET A 283 16.26 15.01 7.83
N ARG A 284 15.77 15.66 6.77
CA ARG A 284 15.23 17.02 6.80
C ARG A 284 13.92 17.08 6.03
N TRP A 285 12.99 17.88 6.53
CA TRP A 285 11.69 18.09 5.94
C TRP A 285 11.23 19.54 6.10
N GLU A 286 10.14 19.91 5.45
CA GLU A 286 9.52 21.23 5.63
C GLU A 286 8.66 21.28 6.89
N ALA A 287 8.60 22.45 7.52
CA ALA A 287 7.67 22.66 8.62
C ALA A 287 6.24 22.58 8.09
N TYR A 288 5.42 21.79 8.77
CA TYR A 288 4.01 21.61 8.47
C TYR A 288 3.12 22.47 9.37
N PRO A 289 2.21 23.30 8.83
CA PRO A 289 1.31 24.13 9.63
C PRO A 289 0.48 23.31 10.62
N GLY A 290 0.48 23.72 11.89
CA GLY A 290 -0.26 23.04 12.96
C GLY A 290 0.44 21.82 13.57
N ALA A 291 1.63 21.45 13.09
CA ALA A 291 2.40 20.37 13.71
C ALA A 291 3.03 20.82 15.03
N ALA A 292 2.79 20.07 16.10
CA ALA A 292 3.51 20.18 17.37
C ALA A 292 4.82 19.37 17.35
N TYR A 293 4.82 18.22 16.66
CA TYR A 293 6.01 17.38 16.50
C TYR A 293 5.93 16.50 15.25
N TYR A 294 7.06 15.85 14.95
CA TYR A 294 7.21 14.92 13.84
C TYR A 294 7.75 13.58 14.32
N VAL A 295 7.38 12.52 13.62
CA VAL A 295 7.86 11.15 13.86
C VAL A 295 8.42 10.58 12.57
N VAL A 296 9.66 10.13 12.61
CA VAL A 296 10.32 9.52 11.46
C VAL A 296 10.07 8.02 11.43
N GLN A 297 9.79 7.49 10.24
CA GLN A 297 9.52 6.07 10.02
C GLN A 297 10.36 5.53 8.87
N TRP A 298 10.88 4.32 9.04
CA TRP A 298 11.61 3.57 8.02
C TRP A 298 10.87 2.30 7.66
N MET A 299 10.56 2.14 6.38
CA MET A 299 9.85 1.00 5.85
C MET A 299 10.82 0.05 5.14
N GLU A 300 10.96 -1.18 5.66
CA GLU A 300 11.77 -2.25 5.07
C GLU A 300 10.93 -3.04 4.05
N PRO A 301 11.17 -2.90 2.74
CA PRO A 301 10.45 -3.69 1.75
C PRO A 301 10.92 -5.15 1.79
N HIS A 302 9.98 -6.09 1.76
CA HIS A 302 10.27 -7.52 1.56
C HIS A 302 10.06 -7.90 0.10
N GLN A 303 11.09 -8.49 -0.50
CA GLN A 303 11.01 -9.12 -1.80
C GLN A 303 11.23 -10.63 -1.64
N SER A 304 10.39 -11.42 -2.31
CA SER A 304 10.60 -12.86 -2.38
C SER A 304 11.92 -13.19 -3.06
N ARG A 305 12.40 -14.42 -2.89
CA ARG A 305 13.53 -14.98 -3.66
C ARG A 305 13.40 -14.85 -5.20
N SER A 306 12.17 -14.73 -5.71
CA SER A 306 11.86 -14.52 -7.13
C SER A 306 11.79 -13.04 -7.55
N GLY A 307 12.11 -12.11 -6.64
CA GLY A 307 12.08 -10.66 -6.86
C GLY A 307 10.70 -10.02 -6.80
N LYS A 308 9.65 -10.75 -6.36
CA LYS A 308 8.30 -10.19 -6.23
C LYS A 308 8.17 -9.47 -4.89
N SER A 309 7.60 -8.27 -4.89
CA SER A 309 7.25 -7.58 -3.63
C SER A 309 6.22 -8.40 -2.86
N ARG A 310 6.45 -8.60 -1.55
CA ARG A 310 5.62 -9.42 -0.67
C ARG A 310 5.04 -8.66 0.52
N GLY A 311 5.48 -7.43 0.73
CA GLY A 311 5.04 -6.58 1.83
C GLY A 311 6.15 -5.65 2.28
N ALA A 312 5.92 -4.98 3.40
CA ALA A 312 6.95 -4.20 4.06
C ALA A 312 6.71 -4.14 5.57
N ALA A 313 7.78 -4.03 6.36
CA ALA A 313 7.70 -3.72 7.77
C ALA A 313 7.91 -2.21 7.96
N THR A 314 7.07 -1.54 8.74
CA THR A 314 7.26 -0.12 9.09
C THR A 314 7.86 -0.02 10.48
N HIS A 315 8.96 0.72 10.62
CA HIS A 315 9.67 0.94 11.87
C HIS A 315 9.58 2.40 12.26
N VAL A 316 8.94 2.68 13.39
CA VAL A 316 8.95 4.01 13.99
C VAL A 316 10.30 4.23 14.64
N LEU A 317 11.03 5.25 14.20
CA LEU A 317 12.32 5.58 14.80
C LEU A 317 12.14 6.30 16.14
N PRO A 318 13.11 6.18 17.07
CA PRO A 318 13.01 6.82 18.37
C PRO A 318 12.85 8.35 18.28
N GLY A 319 12.03 8.90 19.17
CA GLY A 319 11.88 10.34 19.40
C GLY A 319 10.69 11.00 18.68
N LYS A 320 10.12 12.01 19.36
CA LYS A 320 9.23 13.01 18.77
C LYS A 320 10.07 14.28 18.53
N HIS A 321 10.10 14.77 17.30
CA HIS A 321 10.94 15.91 16.92
C HIS A 321 10.11 17.19 16.82
N ALA A 322 10.39 18.19 17.66
CA ALA A 322 9.74 19.50 17.53
C ALA A 322 10.25 20.30 16.31
N GLY A 323 11.51 20.06 15.91
CA GLY A 323 12.13 20.67 14.73
C GLY A 323 11.98 19.83 13.47
N THR A 324 12.46 20.37 12.36
CA THR A 324 12.34 19.76 11.03
C THR A 324 13.58 18.95 10.58
N LYS A 325 14.34 18.47 11.55
CA LYS A 325 15.58 17.72 11.35
C LYS A 325 15.69 16.62 12.38
N ALA A 326 16.03 15.42 11.93
CA ALA A 326 16.43 14.33 12.81
C ALA A 326 17.75 13.73 12.34
N THR A 327 18.59 13.30 13.28
CA THR A 327 19.83 12.57 12.99
C THR A 327 19.85 11.30 13.81
N TYR A 328 20.10 10.17 13.16
CA TYR A 328 20.13 8.86 13.79
C TYR A 328 21.48 8.21 13.56
N ARG A 329 22.02 7.57 14.62
CA ARG A 329 23.21 6.74 14.50
C ARG A 329 22.83 5.31 14.13
N LEU A 330 23.49 4.77 13.11
CA LEU A 330 23.21 3.43 12.60
C LEU A 330 23.61 2.37 13.63
N SER A 331 24.73 2.56 14.32
CA SER A 331 25.16 1.73 15.44
C SER A 331 24.08 1.60 16.53
N GLU A 332 23.52 2.73 16.98
CA GLU A 332 22.44 2.76 17.98
C GLU A 332 21.17 2.06 17.47
N LEU A 333 20.80 2.29 16.19
CA LEU A 333 19.67 1.61 15.56
C LEU A 333 19.89 0.11 15.34
N ARG A 334 21.15 -0.36 15.29
CA ARG A 334 21.50 -1.79 15.15
C ARG A 334 21.42 -2.53 16.48
N GLU A 335 21.73 -1.88 17.59
CA GLU A 335 21.80 -2.55 18.89
C GLU A 335 20.50 -3.25 19.29
N ASN A 336 19.37 -2.67 18.87
CA ASN A 336 18.03 -3.13 19.23
C ASN A 336 17.19 -3.53 18.03
N GLY A 337 16.56 -4.71 18.14
CA GLY A 337 15.61 -5.23 17.17
C GLY A 337 14.42 -4.30 17.07
N ALA A 338 13.87 -4.14 15.87
CA ALA A 338 12.66 -3.35 15.70
C ALA A 338 11.51 -3.89 16.60
N ALA A 339 10.63 -3.00 17.04
CA ALA A 339 9.45 -3.39 17.81
C ALA A 339 8.36 -3.98 16.90
N GLY A 340 7.59 -4.95 17.38
CA GLY A 340 6.42 -5.49 16.67
C GLY A 340 6.73 -6.60 15.64
N GLY A 341 7.89 -7.24 15.73
CA GLY A 341 8.30 -8.31 14.82
C GLY A 341 7.44 -9.55 14.86
N GLY A 342 7.11 -10.06 13.67
CA GLY A 342 6.36 -11.29 13.47
C GLY A 342 7.05 -12.24 12.50
N MET A 343 6.82 -13.53 12.71
CA MET A 343 7.19 -14.57 11.76
C MET A 343 6.19 -14.58 10.61
N ASN A 344 6.69 -14.54 9.38
CA ASN A 344 5.88 -14.64 8.18
C ASN A 344 6.10 -16.01 7.54
N TRP A 345 5.09 -16.49 6.79
CA TRP A 345 5.17 -17.77 6.10
C TRP A 345 4.43 -17.74 4.77
N SER A 346 5.02 -18.36 3.75
CA SER A 346 4.33 -18.66 2.50
C SER A 346 4.71 -20.07 2.02
N PRO A 347 3.83 -20.73 1.22
CA PRO A 347 4.15 -22.04 0.66
C PRO A 347 5.41 -22.06 -0.22
N ASP A 348 5.74 -20.95 -0.88
CA ASP A 348 6.84 -20.86 -1.86
C ASP A 348 8.17 -20.38 -1.28
N GLU A 349 8.16 -19.59 -0.20
CA GLU A 349 9.36 -19.04 0.42
C GLU A 349 9.72 -19.73 1.75
N GLY A 350 8.76 -20.45 2.34
CA GLY A 350 8.88 -20.96 3.69
C GLY A 350 8.72 -19.83 4.69
N ILE A 351 9.51 -19.88 5.77
CA ILE A 351 9.43 -18.91 6.85
C ILE A 351 10.42 -17.79 6.59
N TRP A 352 9.99 -16.55 6.82
CA TRP A 352 10.91 -15.43 6.90
C TRP A 352 10.52 -14.48 8.03
N ILE A 353 11.54 -13.88 8.61
CA ILE A 353 11.48 -12.84 9.63
C ILE A 353 12.26 -11.67 9.05
N TYR A 354 11.68 -10.46 9.10
CA TYR A 354 12.40 -9.28 8.63
C TYR A 354 13.72 -9.13 9.41
N PRO A 355 14.87 -9.01 8.71
CA PRO A 355 16.17 -8.89 9.35
C PRO A 355 16.24 -7.79 10.41
N SER A 356 15.57 -6.65 10.22
CA SER A 356 15.51 -5.56 11.21
C SER A 356 14.98 -5.99 12.59
N TYR A 357 14.10 -6.99 12.66
CA TYR A 357 13.59 -7.51 13.92
C TYR A 357 14.64 -8.33 14.68
N LEU A 358 15.51 -9.04 13.96
CA LEU A 358 16.54 -9.88 14.57
C LEU A 358 17.83 -9.08 14.79
N LEU A 359 18.31 -8.41 13.75
CA LEU A 359 19.61 -7.75 13.67
C LEU A 359 19.59 -6.26 14.08
N GLY A 360 18.41 -5.69 14.29
CA GLY A 360 18.20 -4.26 14.51
C GLY A 360 18.13 -3.45 13.22
N ILE A 361 17.50 -2.28 13.25
CA ILE A 361 17.24 -1.45 12.06
C ILE A 361 18.55 -1.06 11.36
N GLY A 362 19.63 -0.83 12.13
CA GLY A 362 20.93 -0.41 11.62
C GLY A 362 21.81 -1.48 10.98
N TYR A 363 21.28 -2.66 10.60
CA TYR A 363 22.12 -3.77 10.13
C TYR A 363 22.82 -3.48 8.78
N PRO A 364 24.06 -3.98 8.55
CA PRO A 364 24.79 -3.70 7.31
C PRO A 364 24.07 -4.21 6.06
N GLY A 365 24.02 -3.39 5.01
CA GLY A 365 23.34 -3.71 3.75
C GLY A 365 21.82 -3.52 3.76
N ALA A 366 21.22 -3.07 4.86
CA ALA A 366 19.78 -2.81 4.95
C ALA A 366 19.32 -1.72 3.95
N GLN A 367 18.06 -1.81 3.54
CA GLN A 367 17.42 -0.84 2.66
C GLN A 367 16.07 -0.43 3.24
N TYR A 368 15.83 0.87 3.31
CA TYR A 368 14.60 1.43 3.87
C TYR A 368 14.06 2.53 2.96
N VAL A 369 12.75 2.57 2.80
CA VAL A 369 12.05 3.78 2.35
C VAL A 369 11.75 4.60 3.59
N TRP A 370 12.20 5.85 3.66
CA TRP A 370 11.90 6.69 4.82
C TRP A 370 10.73 7.63 4.58
N SER A 371 10.05 7.98 5.66
CA SER A 371 8.97 8.96 5.67
C SER A 371 8.93 9.67 7.01
N VAL A 372 8.20 10.77 7.08
CA VAL A 372 7.95 11.49 8.32
C VAL A 372 6.48 11.88 8.41
N ASP A 373 5.92 11.65 9.58
CA ASP A 373 4.55 11.98 9.93
C ASP A 373 4.54 13.23 10.81
N ALA A 374 3.61 14.14 10.55
CA ALA A 374 3.35 15.33 11.35
C ALA A 374 2.17 15.10 12.29
N TYR A 375 2.32 15.52 13.53
CA TYR A 375 1.30 15.38 14.58
C TYR A 375 1.00 16.73 15.23
N ASP A 376 -0.25 16.93 15.62
CA ASP A 376 -0.65 18.09 16.42
C ASP A 376 -0.39 17.89 17.93
N ASP A 377 -0.79 18.86 18.74
CA ASP A 377 -0.63 18.86 20.21
C ASP A 377 -1.56 17.87 20.93
N GLN A 378 -2.47 17.22 20.20
CA GLN A 378 -3.39 16.18 20.68
C GLN A 378 -2.95 14.78 20.23
N ASP A 379 -1.70 14.63 19.76
CA ASP A 379 -1.14 13.39 19.23
C ASP A 379 -1.90 12.83 18.00
N ARG A 380 -2.62 13.67 17.25
CA ARG A 380 -3.33 13.26 16.03
C ARG A 380 -2.43 13.47 14.82
N LYS A 381 -2.35 12.47 13.94
CA LYS A 381 -1.61 12.61 12.68
C LYS A 381 -2.34 13.59 11.75
N ILE A 382 -1.67 14.65 11.33
CA ILE A 382 -2.24 15.69 10.46
C ILE A 382 -1.70 15.66 9.03
N SER A 383 -0.52 15.07 8.80
CA SER A 383 0.05 14.86 7.46
C SER A 383 1.17 13.81 7.50
N SER A 384 1.54 13.30 6.33
CA SER A 384 2.63 12.35 6.13
C SER A 384 3.35 12.66 4.82
N SER A 385 4.64 12.33 4.74
CA SER A 385 5.37 12.26 3.47
C SER A 385 5.25 10.91 2.79
N ARG A 386 4.59 9.92 3.42
CA ARG A 386 4.48 8.56 2.91
C ARG A 386 3.42 8.48 1.82
N PRO A 387 3.74 7.95 0.62
CA PRO A 387 2.73 7.67 -0.38
C PRO A 387 1.86 6.47 0.03
N TYR A 388 0.57 6.49 -0.32
CA TYR A 388 -0.30 5.33 -0.10
C TYR A 388 0.01 4.13 -0.98
N ALA A 389 0.57 4.38 -2.16
CA ALA A 389 0.91 3.36 -3.13
C ALA A 389 2.29 3.64 -3.72
N ILE A 390 3.08 2.58 -3.89
CA ILE A 390 4.35 2.64 -4.59
C ILE A 390 4.06 2.38 -6.07
N VAL A 391 4.03 3.45 -6.88
CA VAL A 391 3.76 3.35 -8.32
C VAL A 391 5.05 3.17 -9.13
N ASP A 392 6.13 3.87 -8.76
CA ASP A 392 7.49 3.65 -9.30
C ASP A 392 8.48 3.50 -8.14
N GLN A 393 9.22 2.38 -8.11
CA GLN A 393 10.23 2.12 -7.09
C GLN A 393 11.45 3.06 -7.20
N ARG A 394 11.69 3.65 -8.38
CA ARG A 394 12.83 4.55 -8.63
C ARG A 394 12.66 5.92 -7.99
N GLU A 395 11.44 6.29 -7.63
CA GLU A 395 11.12 7.59 -7.00
C GLU A 395 11.09 7.50 -5.46
N LEU A 396 11.32 6.32 -4.88
CA LEU A 396 11.28 6.16 -3.44
C LEU A 396 12.49 6.82 -2.77
N PRO A 397 12.29 7.54 -1.65
CA PRO A 397 13.39 8.07 -0.84
C PRO A 397 14.07 6.90 -0.10
N LEU A 398 14.92 6.20 -0.83
CA LEU A 398 15.58 4.98 -0.39
C LEU A 398 16.87 5.31 0.38
N ILE A 399 16.99 4.78 1.59
CA ILE A 399 18.22 4.80 2.38
C ILE A 399 18.82 3.41 2.33
N ARG A 400 20.07 3.32 1.88
CA ARG A 400 20.89 2.11 1.98
C ARG A 400 21.92 2.28 3.09
N ILE A 401 21.91 1.34 4.03
CA ILE A 401 22.99 1.21 5.01
C ILE A 401 24.20 0.59 4.31
N PRO A 402 25.42 1.14 4.50
CA PRO A 402 26.64 0.57 3.93
C PRO A 402 26.77 -0.93 4.21
N ASP A 403 27.34 -1.63 3.24
CA ASP A 403 27.82 -2.97 3.50
C ASP A 403 28.95 -2.89 4.55
N GLY A 404 29.06 -3.92 5.38
CA GLY A 404 29.98 -3.93 6.51
C GLY A 404 30.24 -5.35 7.00
N PRO A 405 31.08 -5.50 8.05
CA PRO A 405 31.36 -6.82 8.60
C PRO A 405 30.08 -7.43 9.19
N LEU A 406 29.75 -8.62 8.69
CA LEU A 406 28.69 -9.49 9.20
C LEU A 406 29.33 -10.69 9.90
N SER A 407 28.83 -11.04 11.10
CA SER A 407 29.15 -12.33 11.71
C SER A 407 28.56 -13.47 10.87
N ASP A 408 29.03 -14.70 11.08
CA ASP A 408 28.44 -15.84 10.38
C ASP A 408 26.95 -16.00 10.73
N GLY A 409 26.57 -15.72 11.99
CA GLY A 409 25.17 -15.68 12.42
C GLY A 409 24.34 -14.67 11.63
N ASP A 410 24.83 -13.43 11.49
CA ASP A 410 24.12 -12.37 10.75
C ASP A 410 23.93 -12.77 9.27
N ARG A 411 24.95 -13.36 8.64
CA ARG A 411 24.85 -13.85 7.25
C ARG A 411 23.77 -14.92 7.10
N TYR A 412 23.68 -15.85 8.05
CA TYR A 412 22.64 -16.88 8.02
C TYR A 412 21.24 -16.30 8.25
N VAL A 413 21.10 -15.28 9.10
CA VAL A 413 19.82 -14.56 9.27
C VAL A 413 19.35 -13.94 7.95
N LEU A 414 20.24 -13.26 7.22
CA LEU A 414 19.92 -12.65 5.93
C LEU A 414 19.55 -13.70 4.85
N GLN A 415 19.93 -14.95 5.03
CA GLN A 415 19.59 -16.07 4.15
C GLN A 415 18.34 -16.85 4.61
N ALA A 416 17.72 -16.43 5.72
CA ALA A 416 16.66 -17.15 6.42
C ALA A 416 17.05 -18.59 6.85
N ASP A 417 18.35 -18.85 7.09
CA ASP A 417 18.85 -20.11 7.67
C ASP A 417 18.98 -19.96 9.19
N TYR A 418 17.84 -19.96 9.89
CA TYR A 418 17.80 -19.69 11.32
C TYR A 418 18.48 -20.76 12.18
N GLU A 419 18.51 -22.02 11.73
CA GLU A 419 19.18 -23.10 12.45
C GLU A 419 20.70 -22.94 12.41
N SER A 420 21.26 -22.61 11.25
CA SER A 420 22.69 -22.29 11.16
C SER A 420 23.02 -20.99 11.89
N ALA A 421 22.14 -19.99 11.84
CA ALA A 421 22.29 -18.75 12.59
C ALA A 421 22.38 -18.99 14.10
N LYS A 422 21.43 -19.74 14.69
CA LYS A 422 21.46 -20.11 16.12
C LYS A 422 22.76 -20.80 16.51
N ARG A 423 23.21 -21.78 15.71
CA ARG A 423 24.48 -22.49 15.96
C ARG A 423 25.70 -21.57 15.87
N ALA A 424 25.69 -20.59 14.97
CA ALA A 424 26.76 -19.62 14.86
C ALA A 424 26.79 -18.69 16.08
N TYR A 425 25.65 -18.09 16.45
CA TYR A 425 25.57 -17.20 17.61
C TYR A 425 25.91 -17.90 18.93
N LEU A 426 25.53 -19.17 19.11
CA LEU A 426 25.91 -19.95 20.30
C LEU A 426 27.43 -20.10 20.45
N LYS A 427 28.19 -20.11 19.35
CA LYS A 427 29.67 -20.14 19.38
C LYS A 427 30.29 -18.79 19.74
N GLU A 428 29.54 -17.69 19.57
CA GLU A 428 29.99 -16.35 19.93
C GLU A 428 29.92 -16.08 21.45
N GLY A 429 29.33 -16.98 22.24
CA GLY A 429 29.32 -16.94 23.70
C GLY A 429 28.60 -15.72 24.26
N ASN A 430 29.29 -14.96 25.13
CA ASN A 430 28.72 -13.79 25.81
C ASN A 430 28.68 -12.51 24.93
N ASN A 431 28.81 -12.64 23.62
CA ASN A 431 28.64 -11.51 22.72
C ASN A 431 27.20 -10.96 22.86
N ARG A 432 27.07 -9.69 23.26
CA ARG A 432 25.77 -9.05 23.52
C ARG A 432 24.84 -9.09 22.30
N HIS A 433 25.37 -8.84 21.11
CA HIS A 433 24.60 -8.90 19.86
C HIS A 433 24.07 -10.32 19.62
N ALA A 434 24.93 -11.33 19.74
CA ALA A 434 24.54 -12.73 19.58
C ALA A 434 23.45 -13.15 20.60
N LEU A 435 23.60 -12.77 21.87
CA LEU A 435 22.61 -13.03 22.92
C LEU A 435 21.26 -12.37 22.63
N ARG A 436 21.26 -11.12 22.15
CA ARG A 436 20.04 -10.40 21.75
C ARG A 436 19.35 -11.06 20.57
N VAL A 437 20.09 -11.45 19.54
CA VAL A 437 19.51 -12.14 18.37
C VAL A 437 18.94 -13.49 18.78
N LEU A 438 19.66 -14.27 19.60
CA LEU A 438 19.16 -15.55 20.15
C LEU A 438 17.88 -15.34 20.97
N ALA A 439 17.85 -14.35 21.86
CA ALA A 439 16.66 -14.02 22.63
C ALA A 439 15.46 -13.72 21.74
N ARG A 440 15.65 -12.91 20.68
CA ARG A 440 14.59 -12.56 19.72
C ARG A 440 14.10 -13.77 18.93
N MET A 441 15.02 -14.62 18.45
CA MET A 441 14.67 -15.86 17.75
C MET A 441 13.86 -16.81 18.63
N GLU A 442 14.23 -16.95 19.90
CA GLU A 442 13.44 -17.76 20.83
C GLU A 442 12.12 -17.10 21.17
N MET A 443 12.05 -15.76 21.26
CA MET A 443 10.81 -15.05 21.59
C MET A 443 9.73 -15.20 20.52
N ILE A 444 10.10 -15.22 19.23
CA ILE A 444 9.14 -15.25 18.11
C ILE A 444 8.98 -16.64 17.49
N GLY A 445 9.95 -17.54 17.68
CA GLY A 445 10.04 -18.81 16.97
C GLY A 445 10.68 -18.68 15.59
N THR A 446 11.29 -19.77 15.12
CA THR A 446 11.99 -19.81 13.81
C THR A 446 11.48 -20.93 12.91
N THR A 447 10.38 -21.58 13.30
CA THR A 447 9.74 -22.69 12.59
C THR A 447 8.23 -22.49 12.57
N LYS A 448 7.54 -23.09 11.58
CA LYS A 448 6.12 -22.79 11.26
C LYS A 448 5.20 -23.07 12.45
N ASP A 449 5.57 -24.09 13.23
CA ASP A 449 4.79 -24.58 14.35
C ASP A 449 5.32 -24.06 15.71
N SER A 450 6.32 -23.18 15.70
CA SER A 450 6.88 -22.57 16.91
C SER A 450 6.27 -21.19 17.15
N TRP A 451 5.72 -21.00 18.33
CA TRP A 451 5.14 -19.73 18.81
C TRP A 451 6.08 -18.96 19.75
N GLY A 452 7.36 -19.32 19.73
CA GLY A 452 8.36 -18.83 20.68
C GLY A 452 8.46 -19.64 21.98
N ASP A 453 9.50 -19.35 22.77
CA ASP A 453 9.84 -19.91 24.08
C ASP A 453 10.38 -18.78 24.96
N GLU A 454 9.49 -18.14 25.73
CA GLU A 454 9.83 -17.02 26.60
C GLU A 454 10.88 -17.39 27.66
N LYS A 455 10.93 -18.67 28.08
CA LYS A 455 11.92 -19.11 29.07
C LYS A 455 13.32 -19.12 28.48
N LYS A 456 13.48 -19.60 27.25
CA LYS A 456 14.77 -19.54 26.55
C LYS A 456 15.14 -18.11 26.15
N ALA A 457 14.18 -17.29 25.75
CA ALA A 457 14.43 -15.88 25.50
C ALA A 457 14.99 -15.19 26.77
N LEU A 458 14.35 -15.38 27.93
CA LEU A 458 14.85 -14.88 29.22
C LEU A 458 16.23 -15.45 29.59
N TYR A 459 16.49 -16.72 29.27
CA TYR A 459 17.80 -17.33 29.52
C TYR A 459 18.92 -16.54 28.82
N TYR A 460 18.74 -16.16 27.56
CA TYR A 460 19.72 -15.35 26.84
C TYR A 460 19.76 -13.90 27.31
N LEU A 461 18.60 -13.27 27.56
CA LEU A 461 18.55 -11.89 28.05
C LEU A 461 19.30 -11.71 29.38
N LYS A 462 19.19 -12.69 30.29
CA LYS A 462 19.87 -12.66 31.60
C LYS A 462 21.39 -12.78 31.52
N GLN A 463 21.93 -13.19 30.38
CA GLN A 463 23.37 -13.28 30.16
C GLN A 463 23.96 -11.99 29.57
N ILE A 464 23.12 -11.04 29.17
CA ILE A 464 23.58 -9.74 28.67
C ILE A 464 24.12 -8.95 29.85
N ASP A 465 25.42 -8.66 29.82
CA ASP A 465 26.03 -7.74 30.77
C ASP A 465 25.55 -6.30 30.45
N GLN A 466 25.05 -5.61 31.47
CA GLN A 466 24.43 -4.28 31.38
C GLN A 466 23.28 -4.23 30.35
N PRO A 467 22.11 -4.83 30.66
CA PRO A 467 20.96 -4.78 29.77
C PRO A 467 20.51 -3.33 29.57
N ASP A 468 20.20 -2.98 28.32
CA ASP A 468 19.65 -1.67 28.01
C ASP A 468 18.12 -1.64 28.19
N LEU A 469 17.51 -0.48 27.91
CA LEU A 469 16.07 -0.29 28.02
C LEU A 469 15.27 -1.29 27.17
N SER A 470 15.75 -1.64 25.98
CA SER A 470 15.07 -2.58 25.09
C SER A 470 15.18 -4.02 25.63
N ASP A 471 16.34 -4.40 26.15
CA ASP A 471 16.55 -5.70 26.79
C ASP A 471 15.61 -5.85 27.99
N LEU A 472 15.49 -4.80 28.83
CA LEU A 472 14.60 -4.77 29.99
C LEU A 472 13.12 -4.87 29.58
N LYS A 473 12.69 -4.11 28.56
CA LYS A 473 11.31 -4.21 28.05
C LYS A 473 11.00 -5.61 27.50
N MET A 474 11.97 -6.26 26.85
CA MET A 474 11.79 -7.65 26.42
C MET A 474 11.73 -8.62 27.60
N MET A 475 12.55 -8.42 28.64
CA MET A 475 12.46 -9.20 29.88
C MET A 475 11.10 -9.04 30.56
N GLU A 476 10.58 -7.81 30.67
CA GLU A 476 9.24 -7.53 31.22
C GLU A 476 8.17 -8.31 30.45
N LEU A 477 8.20 -8.22 29.11
CA LEU A 477 7.26 -8.92 28.25
C LEU A 477 7.31 -10.44 28.47
N CYS A 478 8.52 -11.02 28.56
CA CYS A 478 8.66 -12.44 28.85
C CYS A 478 8.10 -12.81 30.23
N TYR A 479 8.40 -12.04 31.28
CA TYR A 479 7.87 -12.29 32.62
C TYR A 479 6.35 -12.20 32.67
N SER A 480 5.77 -11.20 32.02
CA SER A 480 4.31 -11.04 31.93
C SER A 480 3.65 -12.22 31.22
N ARG A 481 4.19 -12.68 30.07
CA ARG A 481 3.67 -13.85 29.34
C ARG A 481 3.82 -15.16 30.14
N LEU A 482 4.85 -15.25 30.96
CA LEU A 482 5.06 -16.37 31.91
C LEU A 482 4.23 -16.24 33.19
N LYS A 483 3.41 -15.19 33.33
CA LYS A 483 2.59 -14.88 34.52
C LYS A 483 3.43 -14.73 35.80
N MET A 484 4.63 -14.17 35.67
CA MET A 484 5.55 -13.85 36.76
C MET A 484 5.43 -12.36 37.13
N GLU A 485 4.28 -11.96 37.67
CA GLU A 485 3.92 -10.54 37.85
C GLU A 485 4.89 -9.76 38.75
N ASP A 486 5.43 -10.37 39.81
CA ASP A 486 6.38 -9.71 40.71
C ASP A 486 7.68 -9.29 39.99
N GLU A 487 8.18 -10.15 39.11
CA GLU A 487 9.38 -9.86 38.31
C GLU A 487 9.07 -8.87 37.19
N ALA A 488 7.90 -9.00 36.54
CA ALA A 488 7.46 -8.04 35.53
C ALA A 488 7.37 -6.63 36.11
N GLU A 489 6.73 -6.48 37.27
CA GLU A 489 6.58 -5.21 37.97
C GLU A 489 7.93 -4.65 38.46
N ARG A 490 8.85 -5.51 38.92
CA ARG A 490 10.21 -5.09 39.27
C ARG A 490 10.94 -4.49 38.06
N ILE A 491 10.88 -5.15 36.91
CA ILE A 491 11.52 -4.68 35.68
C ILE A 491 10.82 -3.41 35.17
N ARG A 492 9.49 -3.32 35.23
CA ARG A 492 8.73 -2.12 34.83
C ARG A 492 9.18 -0.87 35.58
N ARG A 493 9.34 -0.96 36.90
CA ARG A 493 9.86 0.16 37.72
C ARG A 493 11.29 0.54 37.34
N GLU A 494 12.10 -0.43 36.95
CA GLU A 494 13.46 -0.17 36.47
C GLU A 494 13.46 0.55 35.12
N VAL A 495 12.59 0.14 34.20
CA VAL A 495 12.33 0.80 32.91
C VAL A 495 11.88 2.25 33.13
N GLU A 496 10.85 2.48 33.95
CA GLU A 496 10.33 3.82 34.25
C GLU A 496 11.41 4.76 34.83
N ARG A 497 12.27 4.24 35.71
CA ARG A 497 13.38 4.99 36.29
C ARG A 497 14.39 5.42 35.22
N LEU A 498 14.72 4.53 34.27
CA LEU A 498 15.66 4.83 33.19
C LEU A 498 15.07 5.83 32.19
N GLU A 499 13.78 5.70 31.87
CA GLU A 499 13.07 6.63 30.99
C GLU A 499 12.96 8.03 31.60
N GLY A 500 12.61 8.13 32.90
CA GLY A 500 12.55 9.40 33.62
C GLY A 500 13.92 10.11 33.72
N GLY A 501 15.01 9.35 33.87
CA GLY A 501 16.37 9.90 33.87
C GLY A 501 16.80 10.42 32.48
N GLN A 502 16.41 9.74 31.40
CA GLN A 502 16.72 10.18 30.04
C GLN A 502 15.96 11.45 29.62
N ALA A 503 14.71 11.63 30.08
CA ALA A 503 13.95 12.85 29.82
C ALA A 503 14.64 14.10 30.45
N SER A 504 15.13 13.98 31.68
CA SER A 504 15.78 15.08 32.39
C SER A 504 17.15 15.51 31.85
N SER A 505 17.80 14.70 31.01
CA SER A 505 19.13 14.98 30.44
C SER A 505 19.10 15.52 29.00
N ARG A 506 17.94 15.50 28.33
CA ARG A 506 17.76 16.06 26.98
C ARG A 506 17.29 17.52 26.98
N ASP A 507 16.84 18.04 28.12
CA ASP A 507 16.44 19.44 28.32
C ASP A 507 17.57 20.34 28.87
N GLY A 508 18.82 19.84 28.89
CA GLY A 508 20.01 20.51 29.46
C GLY A 508 21.00 21.03 28.43
#